data_AF-A0A3B9CT03-F1
#
_entry.id   AF-A0A3B9CT03-F1
#
_cell.length_a   1.000
_cell.length_b   1.000
_cell.length_c   1.000
_cell.angle_alpha   90.00
_cell.angle_beta   90.00
_cell.angle_gamma   90.00
#
_symmetry.space_group_name_H-M   'P 1'
#
loop_
_entity.id
_entity.type
_entity.pdbx_description
1 polymer ?
#
loop_
_entity_poly.entity_id
_entity_poly.type
_entity_poly.pdbx_seq_one_letter_code
_entity_poly.pdbx_strand_id
1 'polypeptide(L)'
;MGSSDEDSEPDFSFLGNSSGNAGSEETPDFGGLGAVPDTSEPDFAGGVKKESGPGESFDSVAAPSVQDEPSAPPVTNIQEKPKKAKKSPPATEGDREKRPSTVETPPEATVPESDTPAATVPQKLFMVVAGYAIAITLLLLVLLVTGRITISPIHPLESLPDIKPIPTGEFREFSTDGNSGSMASLPEQHELQIGQTQRYGDVEVTAVKVTREQLWAELPDSRKADEQRTESPVLLLWLEFKNVSESAEFAPWDAHLMCHRFPEYDEDEQTRANSWLLVKDDASKETRVLNYLHTVNGPWQLTRQNSGTTLKPGEKMLSYVASAEAVRMIPRDSIDELQWRVQFRKGIGPAGHGVTTLIDVSFSADDIQDKS
;
A
#
# COMPACT_ATOMS: atom_id res chain seq x y z
N MET A 1 -4.38 -9.68 -76.34
CA MET A 1 -3.18 -8.81 -76.31
C MET A 1 -3.33 -8.03 -75.01
N GLY A 2 -2.90 -8.55 -73.86
CA GLY A 2 -1.50 -8.69 -73.43
C GLY A 2 -1.04 -7.29 -72.99
N SER A 3 -0.70 -7.00 -71.73
CA SER A 3 0.07 -7.76 -70.74
C SER A 3 -0.25 -7.30 -69.31
N SER A 4 -0.06 -8.23 -68.40
CA SER A 4 0.01 -8.16 -66.94
C SER A 4 1.41 -7.73 -66.48
N ASP A 5 1.47 -6.87 -65.45
CA ASP A 5 2.64 -6.64 -64.58
C ASP A 5 2.05 -6.56 -63.16
N GLU A 6 2.03 -7.64 -62.38
CA GLU A 6 3.11 -8.27 -61.59
C GLU A 6 3.41 -7.53 -60.27
N ASP A 7 2.99 -8.21 -59.21
CA ASP A 7 3.19 -7.95 -57.79
C ASP A 7 4.68 -7.91 -57.43
N SER A 8 5.07 -6.92 -56.65
CA SER A 8 6.40 -6.82 -56.04
C SER A 8 6.31 -7.25 -54.57
N GLU A 9 6.72 -8.48 -54.26
CA GLU A 9 6.99 -8.92 -52.89
C GLU A 9 8.41 -8.48 -52.46
N PRO A 10 8.61 -8.06 -51.19
CA PRO A 10 9.93 -7.71 -50.69
C PRO A 10 10.78 -8.96 -50.33
N ASP A 11 12.03 -8.92 -50.80
CA ASP A 11 13.10 -9.90 -50.60
C ASP A 11 13.68 -9.81 -49.17
N PHE A 12 13.73 -10.95 -48.46
CA PHE A 12 14.29 -11.12 -47.11
C PHE A 12 15.55 -12.01 -47.10
N SER A 13 16.43 -11.86 -48.09
CA SER A 13 17.69 -12.62 -48.19
C SER A 13 18.85 -12.07 -47.32
N PHE A 14 18.63 -11.82 -46.02
CA PHE A 14 19.72 -11.40 -45.11
C PHE A 14 20.04 -12.37 -43.94
N LEU A 15 19.41 -13.54 -43.83
CA LEU A 15 19.82 -14.51 -42.81
C LEU A 15 20.80 -15.52 -43.39
N GLY A 16 22.08 -15.24 -43.11
CA GLY A 16 23.22 -16.08 -43.40
C GLY A 16 23.08 -17.48 -42.82
N ASN A 17 23.28 -18.43 -43.71
CA ASN A 17 23.42 -19.86 -43.48
C ASN A 17 24.86 -20.14 -43.02
N SER A 18 25.08 -20.62 -41.78
CA SER A 18 26.32 -21.31 -41.42
C SER A 18 25.99 -22.68 -40.80
N SER A 19 26.05 -23.68 -41.66
CA SER A 19 25.98 -25.10 -41.32
C SER A 19 27.38 -25.66 -41.09
N GLY A 20 27.53 -26.43 -40.01
CA GLY A 20 28.39 -27.61 -39.96
C GLY A 20 29.61 -27.52 -39.04
N ASN A 21 29.65 -28.34 -37.98
CA ASN A 21 30.40 -29.60 -38.02
C ASN A 21 30.08 -30.48 -36.80
N ALA A 22 29.99 -31.78 -37.03
CA ALA A 22 29.84 -32.83 -36.04
C ALA A 22 31.21 -33.42 -35.66
N GLY A 23 31.36 -33.95 -34.44
CA GLY A 23 32.44 -34.89 -34.13
C GLY A 23 32.83 -35.02 -32.65
N SER A 24 32.63 -36.24 -32.12
CA SER A 24 33.37 -36.97 -31.05
C SER A 24 33.53 -36.32 -29.67
N GLU A 25 32.95 -36.90 -28.61
CA GLU A 25 33.55 -37.98 -27.79
C GLU A 25 34.93 -37.59 -27.23
N GLU A 26 34.98 -37.19 -25.96
CA GLU A 26 36.02 -37.62 -25.01
C GLU A 26 35.65 -37.16 -23.58
N THR A 27 35.42 -38.14 -22.71
CA THR A 27 35.36 -38.02 -21.26
C THR A 27 36.76 -37.82 -20.67
N PRO A 28 37.00 -36.84 -19.77
CA PRO A 28 38.18 -36.88 -18.92
C PRO A 28 37.87 -37.57 -17.60
N ASP A 29 38.59 -38.66 -17.41
CA ASP A 29 38.92 -39.41 -16.22
C ASP A 29 39.29 -38.49 -15.03
N PHE A 30 38.53 -38.58 -13.92
CA PHE A 30 38.85 -37.93 -12.65
C PHE A 30 39.22 -39.01 -11.62
N GLY A 31 40.50 -39.36 -11.62
CA GLY A 31 41.11 -40.20 -10.59
C GLY A 31 42.44 -39.61 -10.14
N GLY A 32 42.59 -39.40 -8.83
CA GLY A 32 43.91 -39.46 -8.18
C GLY A 32 44.35 -38.23 -7.38
N LEU A 33 44.03 -38.27 -6.08
CA LEU A 33 44.94 -38.10 -4.93
C LEU A 33 45.97 -36.95 -4.93
N GLY A 34 45.86 -36.06 -3.93
CA GLY A 34 46.99 -35.25 -3.46
C GLY A 34 46.60 -34.31 -2.32
N ALA A 35 47.22 -34.48 -1.16
CA ALA A 35 47.00 -33.72 0.07
C ALA A 35 47.69 -32.33 0.08
N VAL A 36 47.04 -31.32 0.70
CA VAL A 36 47.45 -30.32 1.75
C VAL A 36 48.97 -29.93 1.83
N PRO A 37 49.44 -28.70 2.21
CA PRO A 37 48.78 -27.53 2.87
C PRO A 37 49.11 -26.10 2.35
N ASP A 38 48.32 -25.13 2.87
CA ASP A 38 48.71 -23.82 3.47
C ASP A 38 49.55 -22.78 2.70
N THR A 39 49.03 -21.55 2.62
CA THR A 39 49.66 -20.26 3.07
C THR A 39 49.18 -19.03 2.27
N SER A 40 49.08 -17.92 3.01
CA SER A 40 49.10 -16.50 2.61
C SER A 40 47.80 -15.78 2.23
N GLU A 41 47.31 -15.03 3.22
CA GLU A 41 46.57 -13.76 3.08
C GLU A 41 47.28 -12.76 2.16
N PRO A 42 46.55 -11.88 1.47
CA PRO A 42 47.09 -10.60 1.05
C PRO A 42 46.49 -9.43 1.85
N ASP A 43 47.38 -8.75 2.56
CA ASP A 43 47.26 -7.37 3.05
C ASP A 43 46.94 -6.40 1.89
N PHE A 44 45.89 -5.59 2.03
CA PHE A 44 45.64 -4.43 1.16
C PHE A 44 45.76 -3.13 1.96
N ALA A 45 46.99 -2.65 2.10
CA ALA A 45 47.31 -1.29 2.54
C ALA A 45 47.56 -0.39 1.33
N GLY A 46 46.54 0.36 0.90
CA GLY A 46 46.62 1.36 -0.17
C GLY A 46 46.71 2.77 0.41
N GLY A 47 47.90 3.36 0.37
CA GLY A 47 48.23 4.66 0.97
C GLY A 47 47.76 5.88 0.18
N VAL A 48 47.53 6.93 0.97
CA VAL A 48 47.20 8.32 0.61
C VAL A 48 48.36 8.98 -0.13
N LYS A 49 48.08 9.66 -1.25
CA LYS A 49 48.93 10.74 -1.79
C LYS A 49 48.10 12.01 -2.01
N LYS A 50 48.44 13.03 -1.22
CA LYS A 50 48.14 14.45 -1.45
C LYS A 50 48.99 14.96 -2.60
N GLU A 51 48.38 15.64 -3.56
CA GLU A 51 49.06 16.65 -4.37
C GLU A 51 48.24 17.95 -4.39
N SER A 52 49.00 19.02 -4.22
CA SER A 52 48.66 20.43 -4.09
C SER A 52 48.34 21.10 -5.43
N GLY A 53 47.57 22.20 -5.39
CA GLY A 53 47.16 23.05 -6.52
C GLY A 53 48.30 23.71 -7.31
N PRO A 54 47.99 24.62 -8.27
CA PRO A 54 47.37 25.93 -8.03
C PRO A 54 46.17 26.19 -8.97
N GLY A 55 45.16 27.01 -8.66
CA GLY A 55 45.22 28.44 -8.38
C GLY A 55 44.80 29.21 -9.64
N GLU A 56 43.49 29.46 -9.81
CA GLU A 56 42.99 30.48 -10.75
C GLU A 56 41.84 31.26 -10.12
N SER A 57 41.86 32.53 -10.49
CA SER A 57 41.27 33.70 -9.87
C SER A 57 39.84 33.99 -10.34
N PHE A 58 39.08 34.59 -9.41
CA PHE A 58 38.03 35.58 -9.56
C PHE A 58 37.53 35.90 -10.99
N ASP A 59 36.23 35.72 -11.20
CA ASP A 59 35.44 36.83 -11.76
C ASP A 59 34.07 36.92 -11.09
N SER A 60 33.80 38.16 -10.68
CA SER A 60 32.67 38.64 -9.90
C SER A 60 31.64 39.19 -10.87
N VAL A 61 30.45 38.60 -10.93
CA VAL A 61 29.33 39.21 -11.66
C VAL A 61 28.09 39.28 -10.77
N ALA A 62 27.96 40.48 -10.21
CA ALA A 62 26.76 41.27 -9.97
C ALA A 62 25.40 40.56 -9.92
N ALA A 63 24.79 40.63 -8.74
CA ALA A 63 23.35 40.57 -8.53
C ALA A 63 22.64 41.80 -9.12
N PRO A 64 21.38 41.65 -9.57
CA PRO A 64 20.41 42.71 -9.45
C PRO A 64 19.33 42.34 -8.42
N SER A 65 19.34 43.09 -7.31
CA SER A 65 18.15 43.36 -6.50
C SER A 65 17.09 44.02 -7.38
N VAL A 66 15.86 43.49 -7.39
CA VAL A 66 14.66 44.27 -7.66
C VAL A 66 13.61 43.89 -6.61
N GLN A 67 13.37 44.87 -5.72
CA GLN A 67 12.20 44.97 -4.87
C GLN A 67 10.98 45.20 -5.77
N ASP A 68 9.88 44.48 -5.53
CA ASP A 68 8.53 44.97 -5.76
C ASP A 68 7.51 44.08 -4.99
N GLU A 69 7.19 44.53 -3.79
CA GLU A 69 5.85 44.41 -3.17
C GLU A 69 5.15 45.75 -3.46
N PRO A 70 3.81 45.95 -3.34
CA PRO A 70 2.72 45.00 -3.12
C PRO A 70 1.52 45.23 -4.10
N SER A 71 0.65 44.22 -4.28
CA SER A 71 -0.75 44.51 -4.64
C SER A 71 -1.67 43.30 -4.43
N ALA A 72 -2.38 43.32 -3.31
CA ALA A 72 -3.69 42.66 -3.18
C ALA A 72 -4.77 43.61 -3.76
N PRO A 73 -5.78 43.09 -4.48
CA PRO A 73 -7.13 43.01 -3.90
C PRO A 73 -7.98 41.86 -4.51
N PRO A 74 -9.27 41.72 -4.16
CA PRO A 74 -9.91 41.81 -2.85
C PRO A 74 -10.57 40.48 -2.44
N VAL A 75 -10.74 40.33 -1.13
CA VAL A 75 -11.59 39.35 -0.47
C VAL A 75 -13.04 39.54 -0.95
N THR A 76 -13.58 38.56 -1.70
CA THR A 76 -15.02 38.49 -1.95
C THR A 76 -15.67 37.66 -0.85
N ASN A 77 -16.19 38.41 0.11
CA ASN A 77 -17.06 37.98 1.19
C ASN A 77 -18.40 37.48 0.60
N ILE A 78 -18.65 36.17 0.60
CA ILE A 78 -20.00 35.62 0.42
C ILE A 78 -20.55 35.29 1.80
N GLN A 79 -21.29 36.26 2.32
CA GLN A 79 -22.15 36.15 3.49
C GLN A 79 -23.59 36.05 2.97
N GLU A 80 -24.20 34.86 3.00
CA GLU A 80 -25.65 34.59 3.04
C GLU A 80 -25.85 33.06 2.92
N LYS A 81 -26.65 32.33 3.71
CA LYS A 81 -27.77 32.68 4.59
C LYS A 81 -28.11 31.43 5.44
N PRO A 82 -28.41 31.57 6.75
CA PRO A 82 -28.81 30.44 7.58
C PRO A 82 -30.27 30.08 7.31
N LYS A 83 -30.53 28.86 6.81
CA LYS A 83 -31.91 28.34 6.73
C LYS A 83 -32.36 27.84 8.10
N LYS A 84 -33.14 28.73 8.71
CA LYS A 84 -34.05 28.61 9.84
C LYS A 84 -34.70 27.24 10.05
N ALA A 85 -34.74 26.89 11.33
CA ALA A 85 -35.50 25.85 12.01
C ALA A 85 -36.98 25.71 11.60
N LYS A 86 -37.46 24.46 11.62
CA LYS A 86 -38.87 24.08 11.63
C LYS A 86 -39.02 22.93 12.65
N LYS A 87 -39.28 23.24 13.92
CA LYS A 87 -40.59 23.26 14.59
C LYS A 87 -41.25 21.86 14.70
N SER A 88 -41.07 21.20 15.84
CA SER A 88 -42.03 20.25 16.46
C SER A 88 -43.27 21.04 16.98
N PRO A 89 -44.35 20.44 17.53
CA PRO A 89 -44.89 19.05 17.51
C PRO A 89 -46.39 19.05 17.06
N PRO A 90 -47.25 18.03 17.30
CA PRO A 90 -47.83 17.78 18.64
C PRO A 90 -48.10 16.29 18.99
N ALA A 91 -48.44 16.11 20.27
CA ALA A 91 -48.88 14.89 20.94
C ALA A 91 -50.32 14.45 20.57
N THR A 92 -50.61 13.16 20.77
CA THR A 92 -51.93 12.51 20.91
C THR A 92 -51.60 11.15 21.56
N GLU A 93 -51.87 10.79 22.82
CA GLU A 93 -53.05 10.87 23.71
C GLU A 93 -54.23 9.97 23.28
N GLY A 94 -54.51 8.92 24.08
CA GLY A 94 -55.58 7.93 23.92
C GLY A 94 -55.07 6.62 23.28
N ASP A 95 -55.19 5.42 23.86
CA ASP A 95 -56.39 4.93 24.51
C ASP A 95 -56.13 3.92 25.63
N ARG A 96 -57.04 3.94 26.59
CA ARG A 96 -57.00 3.32 27.91
C ARG A 96 -58.17 2.36 27.97
N GLU A 97 -57.93 1.06 27.81
CA GLU A 97 -58.98 0.06 28.05
C GLU A 97 -58.79 -0.67 29.38
N LYS A 98 -59.92 -0.75 30.08
CA LYS A 98 -60.12 -1.03 31.49
C LYS A 98 -60.21 -2.54 31.75
N ARG A 99 -59.53 -2.95 32.82
CA ARG A 99 -59.93 -3.87 33.93
C ARG A 99 -61.36 -4.48 33.86
N PRO A 100 -61.55 -5.69 34.41
CA PRO A 100 -61.84 -5.73 35.86
C PRO A 100 -61.19 -6.89 36.65
N SER A 101 -60.92 -6.56 37.92
CA SER A 101 -60.71 -7.50 39.03
C SER A 101 -62.05 -7.88 39.67
N THR A 102 -62.22 -9.13 40.12
CA THR A 102 -63.04 -9.59 41.28
C THR A 102 -62.63 -11.06 41.51
N VAL A 103 -61.75 -11.39 42.47
CA VAL A 103 -61.99 -11.81 43.88
C VAL A 103 -62.95 -13.00 44.01
N GLU A 104 -62.43 -14.18 44.36
CA GLU A 104 -63.02 -15.12 45.32
C GLU A 104 -61.94 -16.10 45.84
N THR A 105 -62.09 -16.51 47.10
CA THR A 105 -61.10 -17.20 47.97
C THR A 105 -61.34 -18.73 48.01
N PRO A 106 -60.69 -19.55 48.86
CA PRO A 106 -59.93 -20.77 48.51
C PRO A 106 -60.70 -22.10 48.65
N PRO A 107 -60.07 -23.24 48.27
CA PRO A 107 -59.83 -24.25 49.29
C PRO A 107 -58.41 -24.86 49.26
N GLU A 108 -57.87 -24.93 50.47
CA GLU A 108 -56.92 -25.89 51.02
C GLU A 108 -56.85 -27.26 50.31
N ALA A 109 -55.66 -27.64 49.82
CA ALA A 109 -55.21 -29.03 49.69
C ALA A 109 -53.69 -29.12 49.42
N THR A 110 -52.97 -29.45 50.49
CA THR A 110 -51.86 -30.43 50.56
C THR A 110 -50.70 -30.34 49.56
N VAL A 111 -49.59 -29.81 50.10
CA VAL A 111 -48.18 -30.00 49.73
C VAL A 111 -47.85 -31.46 49.38
N PRO A 112 -47.07 -31.70 48.30
CA PRO A 112 -45.94 -32.60 48.38
C PRO A 112 -44.64 -31.79 48.24
N GLU A 113 -43.93 -31.73 49.35
CA GLU A 113 -42.61 -31.16 49.51
C GLU A 113 -41.65 -32.09 48.74
N SER A 114 -41.34 -31.76 47.49
CA SER A 114 -40.25 -32.45 46.79
C SER A 114 -38.94 -31.80 47.23
N ASP A 115 -38.47 -32.20 48.41
CA ASP A 115 -37.11 -32.00 48.88
C ASP A 115 -36.13 -32.60 47.85
N THR A 116 -35.68 -31.75 46.94
CA THR A 116 -34.52 -32.05 46.11
C THR A 116 -33.32 -31.53 46.90
N PRO A 117 -32.46 -32.40 47.47
CA PRO A 117 -31.31 -31.92 48.21
C PRO A 117 -30.45 -31.09 47.27
N ALA A 118 -30.26 -29.81 47.61
CA ALA A 118 -29.31 -28.94 46.95
C ALA A 118 -27.96 -29.68 46.92
N ALA A 119 -27.47 -29.99 45.71
CA ALA A 119 -26.23 -30.73 45.52
C ALA A 119 -25.06 -29.86 46.01
N THR A 120 -24.75 -29.94 47.29
CA THR A 120 -23.66 -29.22 47.94
C THR A 120 -22.35 -29.86 47.49
N VAL A 121 -21.63 -29.16 46.62
CA VAL A 121 -20.30 -29.58 46.18
C VAL A 121 -19.40 -29.71 47.41
N PRO A 122 -18.70 -30.83 47.60
CA PRO A 122 -17.84 -31.03 48.77
C PRO A 122 -16.80 -29.91 48.86
N GLN A 123 -16.74 -29.24 50.01
CA GLN A 123 -15.94 -28.04 50.25
C GLN A 123 -14.44 -28.20 49.90
N LYS A 124 -13.91 -29.42 50.03
CA LYS A 124 -12.55 -29.77 49.61
C LYS A 124 -12.34 -29.66 48.11
N LEU A 125 -13.33 -30.10 47.32
CA LEU A 125 -13.27 -30.05 45.86
C LEU A 125 -13.37 -28.60 45.37
N PHE A 126 -14.20 -27.78 46.04
CA PHE A 126 -14.25 -26.34 45.79
C PHE A 126 -12.92 -25.66 46.08
N MET A 127 -12.26 -25.97 47.20
CA MET A 127 -10.94 -25.40 47.51
C MET A 127 -9.86 -25.78 46.49
N VAL A 128 -9.86 -27.04 46.01
CA VAL A 128 -8.90 -27.48 44.98
C VAL A 128 -9.14 -26.73 43.67
N VAL A 129 -10.40 -26.60 43.24
CA VAL A 129 -10.76 -25.87 42.02
C VAL A 129 -10.42 -24.38 42.13
N ALA A 130 -10.73 -23.75 43.28
CA ALA A 130 -10.39 -22.35 43.52
C ALA A 130 -8.88 -22.10 43.51
N GLY A 131 -8.10 -22.98 44.15
CA GLY A 131 -6.64 -22.90 44.13
C GLY A 131 -6.06 -23.06 42.72
N TYR A 132 -6.60 -24.00 41.93
CA TYR A 132 -6.19 -24.21 40.55
C TYR A 132 -6.53 -23.02 39.64
N ALA A 133 -7.72 -22.43 39.81
CA ALA A 133 -8.14 -21.24 39.09
C ALA A 133 -7.20 -20.05 39.36
N ILE A 134 -6.83 -19.82 40.63
CA ILE A 134 -5.87 -18.77 41.03
C ILE A 134 -4.48 -19.03 40.42
N ALA A 135 -4.01 -20.29 40.44
CA ALA A 135 -2.72 -20.65 39.85
C ALA A 135 -2.68 -20.40 38.34
N ILE A 136 -3.75 -20.76 37.61
CA ILE A 136 -3.86 -20.49 36.17
C ILE A 136 -3.91 -18.99 35.89
N THR A 137 -4.68 -18.21 36.65
CA THR A 137 -4.75 -16.75 36.45
C THR A 137 -3.42 -16.07 36.71
N LEU A 138 -2.68 -16.49 37.74
CA LEU A 138 -1.32 -15.99 37.99
C LEU A 138 -0.34 -16.38 36.88
N LEU A 139 -0.42 -17.62 36.37
CA LEU A 139 0.41 -18.06 35.25
C LEU A 139 0.13 -17.24 33.99
N LEU A 140 -1.15 -17.02 33.66
CA LEU A 140 -1.56 -16.19 32.52
C LEU A 140 -1.10 -14.74 32.71
N LEU A 141 -1.22 -14.17 33.91
CA LEU A 141 -0.74 -12.82 34.21
C LEU A 141 0.78 -12.72 34.02
N VAL A 142 1.56 -13.69 34.51
CA VAL A 142 3.02 -13.72 34.33
C VAL A 142 3.37 -13.84 32.85
N LEU A 143 2.68 -14.69 32.10
CA LEU A 143 2.91 -14.84 30.66
C LEU A 143 2.54 -13.57 29.87
N LEU A 144 1.53 -12.83 30.32
CA LEU A 144 1.13 -11.53 29.76
C LEU A 144 2.17 -10.44 30.07
N VAL A 145 2.62 -10.34 31.32
CA VAL A 145 3.63 -9.34 31.76
C VAL A 145 5.01 -9.63 31.16
N THR A 146 5.38 -10.91 30.99
CA THR A 146 6.64 -11.31 30.35
C THR A 146 6.58 -11.30 28.83
N GLY A 147 5.45 -10.90 28.24
CA GLY A 147 5.29 -10.76 26.78
C GLY A 147 5.28 -12.09 26.01
N ARG A 148 5.04 -13.22 26.68
CA ARG A 148 4.97 -14.55 26.05
C ARG A 148 3.57 -14.90 25.55
N ILE A 149 2.54 -14.18 25.99
CA ILE A 149 1.20 -14.21 25.41
C ILE A 149 0.85 -12.80 24.96
N THR A 150 0.82 -12.59 23.66
CA THR A 150 0.22 -11.41 23.02
C THR A 150 -1.26 -11.70 22.79
N ILE A 151 -2.13 -10.93 23.46
CA ILE A 151 -3.60 -11.11 23.40
C ILE A 151 -4.18 -10.70 22.03
N SER A 152 -3.40 -9.97 21.25
CA SER A 152 -3.62 -9.79 19.82
C SER A 152 -2.29 -10.00 19.11
N PRO A 153 -2.17 -10.91 18.14
CA PRO A 153 -1.08 -10.83 17.20
C PRO A 153 -1.28 -9.52 16.44
N ILE A 154 -0.51 -8.49 16.78
CA ILE A 154 -0.32 -7.34 15.88
C ILE A 154 0.20 -7.97 14.60
N HIS A 155 -0.60 -7.96 13.53
CA HIS A 155 -0.19 -8.62 12.31
C HIS A 155 1.15 -7.99 11.89
N PRO A 156 2.16 -8.75 11.46
CA PRO A 156 3.45 -8.20 11.05
C PRO A 156 3.35 -7.13 9.95
N LEU A 157 2.18 -6.99 9.31
CA LEU A 157 1.86 -5.98 8.30
C LEU A 157 1.24 -4.69 8.86
N GLU A 158 0.66 -4.70 10.07
CA GLU A 158 0.00 -3.54 10.69
C GLU A 158 1.00 -2.43 11.06
N SER A 159 2.26 -2.78 11.26
CA SER A 159 3.33 -1.84 11.57
C SER A 159 4.62 -2.32 10.95
N LEU A 160 4.78 -2.07 9.66
CA LEU A 160 6.08 -2.23 9.02
C LEU A 160 6.95 -1.07 9.52
N PRO A 161 7.98 -1.32 10.35
CA PRO A 161 8.92 -0.25 10.69
C PRO A 161 9.53 0.25 9.37
N ASP A 162 9.62 1.57 9.14
CA ASP A 162 10.59 2.02 8.13
C ASP A 162 11.94 1.47 8.61
N ILE A 163 12.48 0.57 7.80
CA ILE A 163 13.59 0.97 6.94
C ILE A 163 14.50 1.95 7.72
N LYS A 164 15.45 1.40 8.50
CA LYS A 164 16.78 2.06 8.51
C LYS A 164 17.07 2.35 7.05
N PRO A 165 17.53 3.55 6.67
CA PRO A 165 17.78 3.90 5.27
C PRO A 165 18.43 2.68 4.60
N ILE A 166 17.66 2.00 3.75
CA ILE A 166 18.13 0.76 3.16
C ILE A 166 19.35 1.20 2.34
N PRO A 167 20.52 0.56 2.52
CA PRO A 167 21.69 0.88 1.73
C PRO A 167 21.31 0.90 0.25
N THR A 168 21.80 1.89 -0.48
CA THR A 168 21.54 2.02 -1.92
C THR A 168 21.72 0.68 -2.62
N GLY A 169 20.63 0.10 -3.15
CA GLY A 169 20.64 -1.19 -3.86
C GLY A 169 20.02 -2.39 -3.14
N GLU A 170 19.60 -2.26 -1.88
CA GLU A 170 18.85 -3.31 -1.19
C GLU A 170 17.32 -3.10 -1.36
N PHE A 171 16.56 -4.20 -1.55
CA PHE A 171 15.10 -4.17 -1.66
C PHE A 171 14.48 -5.07 -0.60
N ARG A 172 13.65 -4.49 0.27
CA ARG A 172 12.84 -5.27 1.21
C ARG A 172 11.44 -5.42 0.65
N GLU A 173 11.19 -6.59 0.10
CA GLU A 173 9.84 -7.06 -0.21
C GLU A 173 9.14 -7.45 1.08
N PHE A 174 7.88 -7.06 1.22
CA PHE A 174 7.02 -7.59 2.27
C PHE A 174 6.22 -8.76 1.71
N SER A 175 6.86 -9.91 1.60
CA SER A 175 6.18 -11.17 1.31
C SER A 175 5.58 -11.71 2.60
N THR A 176 4.25 -11.83 2.68
CA THR A 176 3.57 -12.35 3.87
C THR A 176 3.81 -13.84 4.07
N ASP A 177 4.16 -14.57 2.99
CA ASP A 177 4.47 -15.99 3.02
C ASP A 177 5.76 -16.21 2.24
N GLY A 178 6.71 -16.96 2.81
CA GLY A 178 8.07 -17.19 2.28
C GLY A 178 8.16 -17.96 0.96
N ASN A 179 7.15 -17.90 0.11
CA ASN A 179 7.11 -18.45 -1.23
C ASN A 179 6.98 -17.29 -2.23
N SER A 180 8.12 -16.82 -2.70
CA SER A 180 8.29 -15.82 -3.76
C SER A 180 7.50 -16.23 -5.00
N GLY A 181 6.25 -15.79 -5.11
CA GLY A 181 5.38 -16.08 -6.25
C GLY A 181 3.88 -16.12 -5.95
N SER A 182 3.46 -16.32 -4.70
CA SER A 182 2.04 -16.28 -4.34
C SER A 182 1.71 -14.95 -3.67
N MET A 183 0.74 -14.21 -4.23
CA MET A 183 0.18 -13.00 -3.65
C MET A 183 -0.45 -13.33 -2.30
N ALA A 184 0.33 -13.20 -1.24
CA ALA A 184 -0.19 -13.43 0.08
C ALA A 184 -1.23 -12.35 0.40
N SER A 185 -2.44 -12.80 0.73
CA SER A 185 -3.58 -11.95 1.07
C SER A 185 -3.22 -11.08 2.28
N LEU A 186 -3.50 -9.78 2.22
CA LEU A 186 -3.43 -8.96 3.41
C LEU A 186 -4.57 -9.37 4.36
N PRO A 187 -4.46 -9.07 5.68
CA PRO A 187 -5.58 -9.21 6.61
C PRO A 187 -6.78 -8.38 6.14
N GLU A 188 -8.00 -8.81 6.48
CA GLU A 188 -9.24 -8.11 6.10
C GLU A 188 -9.24 -6.62 6.50
N GLN A 189 -8.56 -6.26 7.58
CA GLN A 189 -8.44 -4.88 8.03
C GLN A 189 -7.60 -3.99 7.09
N HIS A 190 -6.91 -4.56 6.12
CA HIS A 190 -6.11 -3.83 5.13
C HIS A 190 -6.79 -3.82 3.76
N GLU A 191 -7.98 -4.39 3.65
CA GLU A 191 -8.79 -4.33 2.44
C GLU A 191 -9.68 -3.08 2.47
N LEU A 192 -9.76 -2.38 1.34
CA LEU A 192 -10.55 -1.17 1.18
C LEU A 192 -11.31 -1.20 -0.15
N GLN A 193 -12.59 -0.83 -0.15
CA GLN A 193 -13.35 -0.68 -1.41
C GLN A 193 -13.44 0.78 -1.82
N ILE A 194 -13.78 1.04 -3.09
CA ILE A 194 -14.05 2.39 -3.57
C ILE A 194 -15.19 3.03 -2.78
N GLY A 195 -14.99 4.27 -2.35
CA GLY A 195 -15.88 5.04 -1.49
C GLY A 195 -15.71 4.77 0.00
N GLN A 196 -14.91 3.77 0.41
CA GLN A 196 -14.67 3.48 1.82
C GLN A 196 -13.50 4.30 2.38
N THR A 197 -13.59 4.59 3.67
CA THR A 197 -12.56 5.26 4.46
C THR A 197 -12.14 4.37 5.62
N GLN A 198 -10.84 4.20 5.81
CA GLN A 198 -10.30 3.47 6.95
C GLN A 198 -9.08 4.16 7.55
N ARG A 199 -8.92 4.02 8.86
CA ARG A 199 -7.79 4.56 9.62
C ARG A 199 -6.67 3.54 9.73
N TYR A 200 -5.46 3.96 9.39
CA TYR A 200 -4.21 3.23 9.55
C TYR A 200 -3.25 4.13 10.33
N GLY A 201 -3.01 3.80 11.60
CA GLY A 201 -2.18 4.62 12.49
C GLY A 201 -2.68 6.07 12.60
N ASP A 202 -1.86 6.98 12.12
CA ASP A 202 -2.06 8.43 12.13
C ASP A 202 -2.64 8.97 10.81
N VAL A 203 -3.08 8.10 9.89
CA VAL A 203 -3.67 8.49 8.60
C VAL A 203 -5.03 7.83 8.41
N GLU A 204 -6.02 8.61 7.99
CA GLU A 204 -7.25 8.09 7.38
C GLU A 204 -7.07 8.07 5.86
N VAL A 205 -7.30 6.92 5.24
CA VAL A 205 -7.21 6.73 3.79
C VAL A 205 -8.61 6.47 3.25
N THR A 206 -8.96 7.17 2.17
CA THR A 206 -10.22 6.97 1.44
C THR A 206 -9.92 6.60 0.00
N ALA A 207 -10.41 5.46 -0.47
CA ALA A 207 -10.35 5.12 -1.89
C ALA A 207 -11.46 5.88 -2.61
N VAL A 208 -11.11 6.89 -3.40
CA VAL A 208 -12.12 7.84 -3.93
C VAL A 208 -12.76 7.30 -5.20
N LYS A 209 -11.93 6.90 -6.17
CA LYS A 209 -12.37 6.43 -7.50
C LYS A 209 -11.21 5.85 -8.29
N VAL A 210 -11.53 5.17 -9.38
CA VAL A 210 -10.57 4.76 -10.41
C VAL A 210 -10.91 5.44 -11.72
N THR A 211 -9.91 6.03 -12.37
CA THR A 211 -10.09 6.68 -13.68
C THR A 211 -9.14 6.11 -14.71
N ARG A 212 -9.55 6.08 -15.98
CA ARG A 212 -8.68 5.76 -17.11
C ARG A 212 -8.34 7.07 -17.84
N GLU A 213 -7.09 7.52 -17.75
CA GLU A 213 -6.59 8.74 -18.43
C GLU A 213 -5.11 8.62 -18.80
N GLN A 214 -4.62 9.46 -19.70
CA GLN A 214 -3.18 9.57 -19.99
C GLN A 214 -2.47 10.33 -18.87
N LEU A 215 -1.21 9.95 -18.60
CA LEU A 215 -0.38 10.63 -17.63
C LEU A 215 0.26 11.88 -18.24
N TRP A 216 0.24 12.94 -17.46
CA TRP A 216 0.91 14.20 -17.75
C TRP A 216 1.91 14.50 -16.64
N ALA A 217 3.03 15.11 -17.01
CA ALA A 217 4.00 15.62 -16.05
C ALA A 217 4.35 17.08 -16.34
N GLU A 218 4.58 17.81 -15.26
CA GLU A 218 5.04 19.18 -15.29
C GLU A 218 6.49 19.27 -14.79
N LEU A 219 7.21 20.27 -15.27
CA LEU A 219 8.48 20.66 -14.67
C LEU A 219 8.18 21.75 -13.63
N PRO A 220 8.54 21.57 -12.35
CA PRO A 220 8.47 22.64 -11.38
C PRO A 220 9.21 23.86 -11.92
N ASP A 221 8.61 25.04 -11.81
CA ASP A 221 9.14 26.34 -12.27
C ASP A 221 9.24 26.57 -13.78
N SER A 222 8.79 25.62 -14.60
CA SER A 222 8.69 25.79 -16.04
C SER A 222 7.35 26.43 -16.41
N ARG A 223 7.38 27.49 -17.24
CA ARG A 223 6.16 28.00 -17.91
C ARG A 223 5.75 27.16 -19.13
N LYS A 224 6.42 26.04 -19.39
CA LYS A 224 6.07 25.14 -20.50
C LYS A 224 4.82 24.34 -20.13
N ALA A 225 4.04 24.02 -21.16
CA ALA A 225 2.90 23.12 -21.03
C ALA A 225 3.36 21.74 -20.54
N ASP A 226 2.44 21.04 -19.87
CA ASP A 226 2.59 19.67 -19.42
C ASP A 226 3.05 18.75 -20.55
N GLU A 227 3.97 17.84 -20.23
CA GLU A 227 4.46 16.81 -21.14
C GLU A 227 3.68 15.52 -20.91
N GLN A 228 3.15 14.95 -21.99
CA GLN A 228 2.49 13.65 -21.96
C GLN A 228 3.53 12.55 -21.69
N ARG A 229 3.28 11.71 -20.68
CA ARG A 229 4.22 10.68 -20.22
C ARG A 229 3.85 9.26 -20.58
N THR A 230 2.60 9.05 -21.00
CA THR A 230 2.14 7.77 -21.51
C THR A 230 1.50 7.93 -22.87
N GLU A 231 1.81 7.04 -23.81
CA GLU A 231 1.20 7.02 -25.13
C GLU A 231 -0.26 6.57 -25.02
N SER A 232 -0.49 5.56 -24.19
CA SER A 232 -1.81 4.96 -23.95
C SER A 232 -2.43 5.47 -22.62
N PRO A 233 -3.77 5.50 -22.51
CA PRO A 233 -4.42 5.71 -21.22
C PRO A 233 -4.05 4.60 -20.23
N VAL A 234 -3.77 4.99 -18.98
CA VAL A 234 -3.49 4.07 -17.86
C VAL A 234 -4.59 4.17 -16.82
N LEU A 235 -4.64 3.23 -15.88
CA LEU A 235 -5.54 3.32 -14.73
C LEU A 235 -4.89 4.18 -13.66
N LEU A 236 -5.69 5.04 -13.04
CA LEU A 236 -5.32 5.84 -11.87
C LEU A 236 -6.26 5.51 -10.72
N LEU A 237 -5.72 5.00 -9.62
CA LEU A 237 -6.44 4.86 -8.36
C LEU A 237 -6.26 6.13 -7.53
N TRP A 238 -7.34 6.86 -7.32
CA TRP A 238 -7.35 8.09 -6.53
C TRP A 238 -7.57 7.80 -5.05
N LEU A 239 -6.65 8.27 -4.21
CA LEU A 239 -6.66 8.10 -2.76
C LEU A 239 -6.63 9.45 -2.07
N GLU A 240 -7.56 9.68 -1.14
CA GLU A 240 -7.49 10.81 -0.21
C GLU A 240 -6.82 10.36 1.09
N PHE A 241 -5.74 11.03 1.45
CA PHE A 241 -5.05 10.86 2.72
C PHE A 241 -5.38 12.01 3.64
N LYS A 242 -5.74 11.73 4.88
CA LYS A 242 -5.97 12.72 5.92
C LYS A 242 -5.09 12.41 7.12
N ASN A 243 -4.26 13.36 7.53
CA ASN A 243 -3.46 13.21 8.74
C ASN A 243 -4.37 13.42 9.96
N VAL A 244 -4.49 12.38 10.79
CA VAL A 244 -5.28 12.38 12.04
C VAL A 244 -4.39 12.29 13.28
N SER A 245 -3.08 12.48 13.13
CA SER A 245 -2.19 12.66 14.28
C SER A 245 -2.55 13.93 15.06
N GLU A 246 -2.13 13.98 16.32
CA GLU A 246 -2.32 15.16 17.16
C GLU A 246 -1.26 16.24 16.91
N SER A 247 -0.07 15.85 16.45
CA SER A 247 1.10 16.74 16.40
C SER A 247 2.12 16.44 15.30
N ALA A 248 2.06 15.27 14.66
CA ALA A 248 3.08 14.87 13.71
C ALA A 248 2.76 15.41 12.31
N GLU A 249 3.76 15.98 11.64
CA GLU A 249 3.65 16.37 10.23
C GLU A 249 4.50 15.42 9.39
N PHE A 250 3.92 14.81 8.35
CA PHE A 250 4.64 13.90 7.46
C PHE A 250 3.96 13.78 6.10
N ALA A 251 4.71 13.32 5.10
CA ALA A 251 4.18 12.98 3.78
C ALA A 251 3.70 11.51 3.77
N PRO A 252 2.38 11.23 3.74
CA PRO A 252 1.87 9.87 3.74
C PRO A 252 2.22 9.12 2.45
N TRP A 253 2.43 9.84 1.35
CA TRP A 253 2.64 9.30 0.02
C TRP A 253 3.75 10.03 -0.72
N ASP A 254 4.62 9.29 -1.41
CA ASP A 254 5.63 9.84 -2.31
C ASP A 254 5.95 8.88 -3.47
N ALA A 255 6.74 9.38 -4.43
CA ALA A 255 7.16 8.61 -5.60
C ALA A 255 7.99 7.37 -5.24
N HIS A 256 8.76 7.44 -4.15
CA HIS A 256 9.59 6.32 -3.71
C HIS A 256 8.71 5.15 -3.30
N LEU A 257 7.70 5.36 -2.44
CA LEU A 257 6.77 4.31 -2.01
C LEU A 257 5.90 3.79 -3.17
N MET A 258 5.56 4.65 -4.12
CA MET A 258 4.78 4.26 -5.30
C MET A 258 5.53 3.28 -6.20
N CYS A 259 6.81 3.57 -6.45
CA CYS A 259 7.58 2.95 -7.54
C CYS A 259 8.72 2.05 -7.04
N HIS A 260 8.87 1.88 -5.73
CA HIS A 260 9.96 1.07 -5.18
C HIS A 260 9.83 -0.36 -5.69
N ARG A 261 10.78 -0.75 -6.56
CA ARG A 261 10.86 -2.06 -7.17
C ARG A 261 12.30 -2.46 -7.44
N PHE A 262 12.54 -3.76 -7.54
CA PHE A 262 13.85 -4.32 -7.81
C PHE A 262 13.75 -5.50 -8.80
N PRO A 263 14.51 -5.47 -9.90
CA PRO A 263 15.33 -4.35 -10.38
C PRO A 263 14.51 -3.11 -10.77
N GLU A 264 15.09 -1.91 -10.68
CA GLU A 264 14.34 -0.63 -10.78
C GLU A 264 13.64 -0.44 -12.14
N TYR A 265 14.28 -0.85 -13.23
CA TYR A 265 13.79 -0.62 -14.59
C TYR A 265 13.12 -1.84 -15.21
N ASP A 266 13.08 -2.97 -14.50
CA ASP A 266 12.50 -4.21 -15.03
C ASP A 266 10.97 -4.18 -14.90
N GLU A 267 10.29 -4.68 -15.92
CA GLU A 267 8.81 -4.73 -15.98
C GLU A 267 8.27 -6.17 -15.88
N ASP A 268 9.16 -7.13 -15.67
CA ASP A 268 8.84 -8.56 -15.70
C ASP A 268 8.07 -9.02 -14.45
N GLU A 269 7.47 -10.21 -14.54
CA GLU A 269 6.83 -10.88 -13.40
C GLU A 269 7.81 -11.19 -12.25
N GLN A 270 9.11 -11.22 -12.55
CA GLN A 270 10.17 -11.43 -11.55
C GLN A 270 10.55 -10.13 -10.83
N THR A 271 10.13 -8.95 -11.33
CA THR A 271 10.36 -7.68 -10.65
C THR A 271 9.65 -7.70 -9.30
N ARG A 272 10.40 -7.43 -8.23
CA ARG A 272 9.88 -7.39 -6.87
C ARG A 272 9.35 -5.98 -6.62
N ALA A 273 8.10 -5.85 -6.19
CA ALA A 273 7.47 -4.56 -5.88
C ALA A 273 6.49 -4.74 -4.73
N ASN A 274 6.34 -3.71 -3.89
CA ASN A 274 5.37 -3.73 -2.80
C ASN A 274 4.01 -3.17 -3.21
N SER A 275 3.96 -2.38 -4.29
CA SER A 275 2.75 -1.77 -4.82
C SER A 275 2.54 -2.20 -6.27
N TRP A 276 1.36 -2.72 -6.59
CA TRP A 276 1.01 -3.26 -7.90
C TRP A 276 -0.51 -3.39 -8.06
N LEU A 277 -0.96 -3.54 -9.29
CA LEU A 277 -2.34 -3.86 -9.64
C LEU A 277 -2.43 -5.35 -10.00
N LEU A 278 -3.31 -6.08 -9.32
CA LEU A 278 -3.74 -7.40 -9.71
C LEU A 278 -5.00 -7.29 -10.55
N VAL A 279 -5.00 -7.98 -11.69
CA VAL A 279 -6.15 -8.10 -12.57
C VAL A 279 -6.50 -9.57 -12.71
N LYS A 280 -7.72 -9.94 -12.34
CA LYS A 280 -8.25 -11.29 -12.53
C LYS A 280 -9.19 -11.28 -13.72
N ASP A 281 -8.94 -12.16 -14.68
CA ASP A 281 -9.83 -12.36 -15.82
C ASP A 281 -10.90 -13.42 -15.54
N ASP A 282 -11.89 -13.50 -16.43
CA ASP A 282 -12.99 -14.47 -16.40
C ASP A 282 -12.50 -15.94 -16.42
N ALA A 283 -11.30 -16.18 -16.93
CA ALA A 283 -10.65 -17.49 -16.91
C ALA A 283 -9.91 -17.76 -15.60
N SER A 284 -10.08 -16.89 -14.59
CA SER A 284 -9.36 -16.90 -13.30
C SER A 284 -7.85 -16.81 -13.44
N LYS A 285 -7.35 -16.27 -14.55
CA LYS A 285 -5.93 -15.97 -14.74
C LYS A 285 -5.64 -14.65 -14.05
N GLU A 286 -4.69 -14.71 -13.14
CA GLU A 286 -4.20 -13.54 -12.42
C GLU A 286 -3.04 -12.91 -13.20
N THR A 287 -3.20 -11.65 -13.58
CA THR A 287 -2.16 -10.86 -14.24
C THR A 287 -1.75 -9.73 -13.31
N ARG A 288 -0.45 -9.66 -13.03
CA ARG A 288 0.14 -8.62 -12.18
C ARG A 288 0.68 -7.48 -13.04
N VAL A 289 0.19 -6.28 -12.82
CA VAL A 289 0.61 -5.06 -13.50
C VAL A 289 1.33 -4.15 -12.51
N LEU A 290 2.58 -3.81 -12.80
CA LEU A 290 3.33 -2.88 -11.95
C LEU A 290 2.77 -1.45 -12.04
N ASN A 291 3.10 -0.62 -11.05
CA ASN A 291 2.83 0.81 -11.13
C ASN A 291 3.74 1.47 -12.20
N TYR A 292 3.27 2.60 -12.74
CA TYR A 292 4.07 3.45 -13.61
C TYR A 292 5.34 3.89 -12.89
N LEU A 293 6.50 3.69 -13.51
CA LEU A 293 7.78 4.07 -12.94
C LEU A 293 7.98 5.57 -13.04
N HIS A 294 7.81 6.26 -11.92
CA HIS A 294 8.20 7.65 -11.78
C HIS A 294 9.58 7.74 -11.10
N THR A 295 10.58 8.22 -11.84
CA THR A 295 11.95 8.31 -11.32
C THR A 295 12.04 9.37 -10.22
N VAL A 296 12.48 8.96 -9.03
CA VAL A 296 12.52 9.82 -7.82
C VAL A 296 13.46 11.03 -8.00
N ASN A 297 14.48 10.90 -8.86
CA ASN A 297 15.47 11.95 -9.14
C ASN A 297 15.18 12.71 -10.45
N GLY A 298 14.03 12.45 -11.09
CA GLY A 298 13.66 13.13 -12.32
C GLY A 298 13.26 14.59 -12.07
N PRO A 299 13.47 15.50 -13.03
CA PRO A 299 13.00 16.90 -12.93
C PRO A 299 11.49 17.04 -13.15
N TRP A 300 10.81 15.94 -13.52
CA TRP A 300 9.39 15.91 -13.86
C TRP A 300 8.57 15.49 -12.66
N GLN A 301 7.42 16.10 -12.46
CA GLN A 301 6.44 15.71 -11.45
C GLN A 301 5.13 15.37 -12.13
N LEU A 302 4.47 14.28 -11.71
CA LEU A 302 3.18 13.90 -12.29
C LEU A 302 2.10 14.91 -11.89
N THR A 303 1.40 15.44 -12.89
CA THR A 303 0.40 16.51 -12.73
C THR A 303 -0.72 16.09 -11.77
N ARG A 304 -0.99 16.90 -10.74
CA ARG A 304 -2.01 16.67 -9.68
C ARG A 304 -1.74 15.48 -8.75
N GLN A 305 -0.60 14.81 -8.85
CA GLN A 305 -0.32 13.69 -7.94
C GLN A 305 -0.08 14.18 -6.50
N ASN A 306 0.42 15.41 -6.32
CA ASN A 306 0.76 15.99 -5.01
C ASN A 306 1.73 15.09 -4.20
N SER A 307 2.56 14.29 -4.87
CA SER A 307 3.47 13.35 -4.22
C SER A 307 4.51 14.09 -3.36
N GLY A 308 4.81 13.55 -2.19
CA GLY A 308 5.76 14.15 -1.24
C GLY A 308 5.22 15.35 -0.45
N THR A 309 3.94 15.72 -0.61
CA THR A 309 3.33 16.80 0.18
C THR A 309 3.24 16.39 1.65
N THR A 310 3.89 17.16 2.53
CA THR A 310 3.79 17.01 3.98
C THR A 310 2.43 17.48 4.46
N LEU A 311 1.70 16.64 5.18
CA LEU A 311 0.42 16.98 5.78
C LEU A 311 0.58 17.29 7.26
N LYS A 312 0.01 18.41 7.70
CA LYS A 312 -0.15 18.75 9.12
C LYS A 312 -1.34 18.00 9.74
N PRO A 313 -1.42 17.90 11.08
CA PRO A 313 -2.61 17.42 11.77
C PRO A 313 -3.91 18.03 11.23
N GLY A 314 -4.83 17.19 10.77
CA GLY A 314 -6.13 17.55 10.21
C GLY A 314 -6.14 17.89 8.72
N GLU A 315 -4.98 18.02 8.06
CA GLU A 315 -4.90 18.30 6.64
C GLU A 315 -5.21 17.07 5.78
N LYS A 316 -5.65 17.34 4.55
CA LYS A 316 -6.02 16.34 3.55
C LYS A 316 -5.25 16.56 2.27
N MET A 317 -4.96 15.47 1.58
CA MET A 317 -4.39 15.47 0.23
C MET A 317 -5.03 14.39 -0.61
N LEU A 318 -5.43 14.77 -1.82
CA LEU A 318 -5.82 13.85 -2.86
C LEU A 318 -4.59 13.55 -3.72
N SER A 319 -4.29 12.27 -3.90
CA SER A 319 -3.20 11.76 -4.74
C SER A 319 -3.72 10.59 -5.59
N TYR A 320 -2.89 10.09 -6.50
CA TYR A 320 -3.20 8.87 -7.23
C TYR A 320 -1.98 7.96 -7.42
N VAL A 321 -2.28 6.67 -7.55
CA VAL A 321 -1.37 5.61 -7.99
C VAL A 321 -1.69 5.30 -9.44
N ALA A 322 -0.68 5.26 -10.30
CA ALA A 322 -0.85 4.98 -11.72
C ALA A 322 -0.33 3.60 -12.09
N SER A 323 -1.06 2.86 -12.94
CA SER A 323 -0.60 1.59 -13.49
C SER A 323 0.42 1.82 -14.61
N ALA A 324 1.26 0.83 -14.90
CA ALA A 324 2.05 0.81 -16.12
C ALA A 324 1.15 0.70 -17.37
N GLU A 325 1.69 1.06 -18.54
CA GLU A 325 0.95 0.99 -19.82
C GLU A 325 0.54 -0.43 -20.22
N ALA A 326 1.18 -1.46 -19.65
CA ALA A 326 0.86 -2.86 -19.87
C ALA A 326 -0.62 -3.19 -19.60
N VAL A 327 -1.32 -2.39 -18.78
CA VAL A 327 -2.77 -2.53 -18.53
C VAL A 327 -3.61 -2.50 -19.81
N ARG A 328 -3.13 -1.85 -20.87
CA ARG A 328 -3.82 -1.78 -22.18
C ARG A 328 -3.99 -3.15 -22.84
N MET A 329 -3.17 -4.12 -22.46
CA MET A 329 -3.22 -5.49 -22.98
C MET A 329 -4.39 -6.29 -22.41
N ILE A 330 -5.11 -5.75 -21.43
CA ILE A 330 -6.22 -6.42 -20.76
C ILE A 330 -7.54 -5.78 -21.23
N PRO A 331 -8.34 -6.47 -22.05
CA PRO A 331 -9.66 -6.00 -22.48
C PRO A 331 -10.56 -5.72 -21.28
N ARG A 332 -11.32 -4.61 -21.30
CA ARG A 332 -12.23 -4.26 -20.20
C ARG A 332 -13.27 -5.36 -19.94
N ASP A 333 -13.76 -5.96 -21.02
CA ASP A 333 -14.84 -6.96 -20.99
C ASP A 333 -14.39 -8.33 -20.44
N SER A 334 -13.09 -8.50 -20.17
CA SER A 334 -12.52 -9.72 -19.61
C SER A 334 -11.94 -9.50 -18.21
N ILE A 335 -12.42 -8.49 -17.49
CA ILE A 335 -11.95 -8.16 -16.14
C ILE A 335 -13.10 -8.40 -15.16
N ASP A 336 -12.97 -9.45 -14.37
CA ASP A 336 -13.91 -9.78 -13.30
C ASP A 336 -13.62 -8.94 -12.05
N GLU A 337 -12.36 -8.96 -11.60
CA GLU A 337 -11.95 -8.38 -10.32
C GLU A 337 -10.58 -7.70 -10.45
N LEU A 338 -10.48 -6.50 -9.88
CA LEU A 338 -9.22 -5.78 -9.74
C LEU A 338 -8.91 -5.56 -8.26
N GLN A 339 -7.64 -5.72 -7.91
CA GLN A 339 -7.15 -5.47 -6.56
C GLN A 339 -5.82 -4.73 -6.63
N TRP A 340 -5.76 -3.53 -6.07
CA TRP A 340 -4.55 -2.70 -6.11
C TRP A 340 -3.88 -2.68 -4.74
N ARG A 341 -2.67 -3.23 -4.67
CA ARG A 341 -1.84 -3.13 -3.46
C ARG A 341 -1.09 -1.81 -3.44
N VAL A 342 -1.20 -1.09 -2.33
CA VAL A 342 -0.63 0.25 -2.18
C VAL A 342 0.15 0.36 -0.87
N GLN A 343 1.42 0.75 -0.95
CA GLN A 343 2.28 1.03 0.21
C GLN A 343 2.31 2.52 0.54
N PHE A 344 1.98 2.92 1.76
CA PHE A 344 2.03 4.32 2.20
C PHE A 344 2.54 4.46 3.63
N ARG A 345 2.91 5.67 4.06
CA ARG A 345 3.28 5.99 5.45
C ARG A 345 2.02 6.27 6.27
N LYS A 346 1.87 5.53 7.36
CA LYS A 346 0.79 5.64 8.34
C LYS A 346 1.14 6.47 9.58
N GLY A 347 2.33 7.05 9.66
CA GLY A 347 2.77 7.85 10.82
C GLY A 347 4.28 7.96 10.93
N ILE A 348 4.75 8.46 12.08
CA ILE A 348 6.17 8.57 12.43
C ILE A 348 6.44 7.74 13.68
N GLY A 349 7.47 6.89 13.63
CA GLY A 349 7.88 6.07 14.75
C GLY A 349 8.68 6.86 15.80
N PRO A 350 8.95 6.27 16.99
CA PRO A 350 9.67 6.95 18.08
C PRO A 350 11.09 7.44 17.71
N ALA A 351 11.72 6.83 16.71
CA ALA A 351 13.03 7.20 16.19
C ALA A 351 12.99 8.34 15.15
N GLY A 352 11.81 8.87 14.82
CA GLY A 352 11.63 9.91 13.80
C GLY A 352 11.57 9.40 12.36
N HIS A 353 11.64 8.09 12.14
CA HIS A 353 11.43 7.47 10.82
C HIS A 353 9.95 7.30 10.51
N GLY A 354 9.58 7.28 9.23
CA GLY A 354 8.21 6.97 8.83
C GLY A 354 7.81 5.55 9.27
N VAL A 355 6.53 5.27 9.34
CA VAL A 355 6.04 3.89 9.52
C VAL A 355 5.15 3.59 8.34
N THR A 356 5.45 2.55 7.59
CA THR A 356 4.68 2.20 6.40
C THR A 356 3.68 1.09 6.69
N THR A 357 2.70 0.96 5.81
CA THR A 357 1.76 -0.16 5.77
C THR A 357 1.33 -0.41 4.34
N LEU A 358 0.67 -1.54 4.12
CA LEU A 358 0.12 -1.97 2.85
C LEU A 358 -1.39 -2.08 2.98
N ILE A 359 -2.10 -1.60 1.96
CA ILE A 359 -3.54 -1.85 1.80
C ILE A 359 -3.80 -2.46 0.43
N ASP A 360 -4.88 -3.22 0.33
CA ASP A 360 -5.40 -3.75 -0.92
C ASP A 360 -6.72 -3.03 -1.22
N VAL A 361 -6.81 -2.41 -2.38
CA VAL A 361 -8.01 -1.71 -2.84
C VAL A 361 -8.72 -2.55 -3.89
N SER A 362 -9.88 -3.12 -3.53
CA SER A 362 -10.67 -4.00 -4.39
C SER A 362 -11.73 -3.20 -5.16
N PHE A 363 -11.84 -3.42 -6.47
CA PHE A 363 -12.82 -2.77 -7.34
C PHE A 363 -13.09 -3.58 -8.61
N SER A 364 -14.17 -3.25 -9.30
CA SER A 364 -14.61 -3.90 -10.54
C SER A 364 -14.32 -3.04 -11.77
N ALA A 365 -14.48 -3.62 -12.97
CA ALA A 365 -14.37 -2.88 -14.22
C ALA A 365 -15.43 -1.77 -14.37
N ASP A 366 -16.56 -1.89 -13.67
CA ASP A 366 -17.64 -0.90 -13.66
C ASP A 366 -17.29 0.35 -12.85
N ASP A 367 -16.38 0.24 -11.88
CA ASP A 367 -15.90 1.35 -11.07
C ASP A 367 -14.94 2.28 -11.85
N ILE A 368 -14.46 1.82 -13.02
CA ILE A 368 -13.49 2.54 -13.85
C ILE A 368 -14.21 3.62 -14.68
N GLN A 369 -13.87 4.87 -14.38
CA GLN A 369 -14.37 6.04 -15.11
C GLN A 369 -13.43 6.40 -16.26
N ASP A 370 -13.90 6.28 -17.50
CA ASP A 370 -13.15 6.76 -18.66
C ASP A 370 -13.24 8.27 -18.73
N LYS A 371 -12.08 8.93 -18.73
CA LYS A 371 -12.01 10.38 -18.89
C LYS A 371 -11.52 10.66 -20.29
N SER A 372 -12.45 11.11 -21.12
CA SER A 372 -12.21 11.53 -22.51
C SER A 372 -11.40 12.81 -22.61
#